data_AF-A0AAD9N0H6-F1
#
_entry.id   AF-A0AAD9N0H6-F1
#
_cell.length_a   1.000
_cell.length_b   1.000
_cell.length_c   1.000
_cell.angle_alpha   90.00
_cell.angle_beta   90.00
_cell.angle_gamma   90.00
#
_symmetry.space_group_name_H-M   'P 1'
#
loop_
_entity.id
_entity.type
_entity.pdbx_description
1 polymer ?
#
loop_
_entity_poly.entity_id
_entity_poly.type
_entity_poly.pdbx_seq_one_letter_code
_entity_poly.pdbx_strand_id
1 'polypeptide(L)'
;MPNGNKNPFSNRHFQFMWMDDPEAGNSITMSRPATPYIIVWDMETNFYYLPQTGFNVDKLNVEDINKFLEDVMMEKSLSYGGNGIGQHIKRFFYDITMVVYSIYNESVWLALVVFGVPSLVISIICYALCCMETVDEELYDEMEQNEYTTDGVIVDEEKYEKLTSKDDVHKKSE
;
A
#
# COMPACT_ATOMS: atom_id res chain seq x y z
N MET A 1 57.90 -14.05 25.94
CA MET A 1 57.10 -13.11 26.76
C MET A 1 55.71 -13.06 26.14
N PRO A 2 54.63 -13.24 26.92
CA PRO A 2 53.34 -13.66 26.39
C PRO A 2 52.49 -12.47 25.90
N ASN A 3 51.90 -12.70 24.73
CA ASN A 3 50.67 -12.14 24.16
C ASN A 3 50.26 -10.73 24.62
N GLY A 4 50.60 -9.75 23.77
CA GLY A 4 49.91 -8.47 23.76
C GLY A 4 48.42 -8.71 23.54
N ASN A 5 47.64 -8.41 24.58
CA ASN A 5 46.19 -8.45 24.63
C ASN A 5 45.64 -7.42 23.63
N LYS A 6 45.60 -7.79 22.35
CA LYS A 6 44.88 -7.04 21.32
C LYS A 6 43.43 -7.42 21.50
N ASN A 7 42.62 -6.49 21.98
CA ASN A 7 41.18 -6.66 22.04
C ASN A 7 40.70 -7.17 20.67
N PRO A 8 40.00 -8.32 20.59
CA PRO A 8 39.59 -8.90 19.32
C PRO A 8 38.67 -7.94 18.54
N PHE A 9 37.93 -7.09 19.26
CA PHE A 9 37.02 -6.07 18.72
C PHE A 9 37.69 -4.72 18.42
N SER A 10 38.94 -4.74 17.94
CA SER A 10 39.62 -3.51 17.49
C SER A 10 38.76 -2.74 16.47
N ASN A 11 38.87 -1.40 16.44
CA ASN A 11 38.20 -0.50 15.49
C ASN A 11 38.43 -0.82 14.00
N ARG A 12 39.29 -1.80 13.71
CA ARG A 12 39.51 -2.35 12.38
C ARG A 12 38.40 -3.30 11.91
N HIS A 13 37.66 -3.91 12.84
CA HIS A 13 36.64 -4.92 12.54
C HIS A 13 35.21 -4.42 12.81
N PHE A 14 35.01 -3.64 13.89
CA PHE A 14 33.69 -3.12 14.24
C PHE A 14 33.74 -1.62 14.52
N GLN A 15 32.67 -0.93 14.12
CA GLN A 15 32.38 0.43 14.54
C GLN A 15 31.13 0.40 15.41
N PHE A 16 31.23 0.98 16.60
CA PHE A 16 30.14 1.04 17.55
C PHE A 16 29.44 2.40 17.45
N MET A 17 28.12 2.38 17.39
CA MET A 17 27.28 3.57 17.35
C MET A 17 26.15 3.40 18.37
N TRP A 18 25.87 4.47 19.12
CA TRP A 18 24.68 4.59 19.95
C TRP A 18 23.69 5.52 19.25
N MET A 19 22.44 5.09 19.13
CA MET A 19 21.35 5.88 18.58
C MET A 19 20.24 5.98 19.64
N ASP A 20 19.80 7.21 19.93
CA ASP A 20 18.70 7.45 20.88
C ASP A 20 17.33 7.21 20.22
N ASP A 21 17.24 7.48 18.92
CA ASP A 21 16.06 7.24 18.12
C ASP A 21 16.07 5.81 17.52
N PRO A 22 15.06 4.98 17.83
CA PRO A 22 14.98 3.62 17.27
C PRO A 22 14.58 3.60 15.80
N GLU A 23 14.16 4.71 15.19
CA GLU A 23 13.64 4.73 13.81
C GLU A 23 14.68 4.23 12.79
N ALA A 24 15.95 4.59 12.97
CA ALA A 24 17.04 4.14 12.10
C ALA A 24 17.19 2.60 12.12
N GLY A 25 17.23 1.99 13.30
CA GLY A 25 17.32 0.53 13.42
C GLY A 25 16.03 -0.19 12.99
N ASN A 26 14.87 0.46 13.17
CA ASN A 26 13.59 -0.05 12.70
C ASN A 26 13.54 -0.13 11.17
N SER A 27 14.08 0.89 10.48
CA SER A 27 14.18 0.91 9.02
C SER A 27 15.08 -0.21 8.48
N ILE A 28 16.22 -0.45 9.15
CA ILE A 28 17.16 -1.53 8.78
C ILE A 28 16.52 -2.90 8.99
N THR A 29 15.90 -3.13 10.14
CA THR A 29 15.30 -4.43 10.48
C THR A 29 13.93 -4.65 9.83
N MET A 30 13.32 -3.59 9.30
CA MET A 30 11.93 -3.55 8.83
C MET A 30 10.96 -4.07 9.90
N SER A 31 11.21 -3.69 11.16
CA SER A 31 10.46 -4.13 12.33
C SER A 31 10.53 -3.07 13.43
N ARG A 32 9.61 -3.09 14.41
CA ARG A 32 9.65 -2.19 15.58
C ARG A 32 9.88 -3.01 16.86
N PRO A 33 11.11 -3.45 17.13
CA PRO A 33 11.44 -4.11 18.39
C PRO A 33 11.30 -3.16 19.58
N ALA A 34 11.09 -3.73 20.77
CA ALA A 34 11.11 -2.97 22.02
C ALA A 34 12.55 -2.48 22.29
N THR A 35 12.67 -1.22 22.70
CA THR A 35 13.95 -0.62 23.12
C THR A 35 14.24 -0.96 24.58
N PRO A 36 15.52 -1.17 24.98
CA PRO A 36 16.73 -1.08 24.18
C PRO A 36 17.06 -2.38 23.41
N TYR A 37 17.68 -2.26 22.24
CA TYR A 37 18.14 -3.41 21.44
C TYR A 37 19.54 -3.18 20.83
N ILE A 38 20.25 -4.27 20.52
CA ILE A 38 21.56 -4.24 19.85
C ILE A 38 21.44 -5.01 18.53
N ILE A 39 21.97 -4.42 17.46
CA ILE A 39 22.09 -5.05 16.14
C ILE A 39 23.51 -4.86 15.62
N VAL A 40 24.00 -5.83 14.84
CA VAL A 40 25.21 -5.66 14.04
C VAL A 40 24.79 -5.62 12.59
N TRP A 41 25.23 -4.59 11.87
CA TRP A 41 24.89 -4.38 10.48
C TRP A 41 26.15 -4.43 9.62
N ASP A 42 26.14 -5.30 8.61
CA ASP A 42 27.14 -5.33 7.55
C ASP A 42 26.67 -4.46 6.39
N MET A 43 27.41 -3.38 6.14
CA MET A 43 27.10 -2.42 5.08
C MET A 43 27.46 -2.93 3.68
N GLU A 44 28.38 -3.90 3.56
CA GLU A 44 28.78 -4.45 2.27
C GLU A 44 27.69 -5.38 1.73
N THR A 45 27.22 -6.31 2.56
CA THR A 45 26.21 -7.31 2.19
C THR A 45 24.77 -6.87 2.44
N ASN A 46 24.57 -5.78 3.20
CA ASN A 46 23.26 -5.34 3.73
C ASN A 46 22.56 -6.39 4.61
N PHE A 47 23.32 -7.31 5.22
CA PHE A 47 22.79 -8.20 6.24
C PHE A 47 22.90 -7.58 7.63
N TYR A 48 21.92 -7.87 8.47
CA TYR A 48 21.97 -7.57 9.89
C TYR A 48 21.90 -8.86 10.71
N TYR A 49 22.51 -8.81 11.89
CA TYR A 49 22.62 -9.92 12.82
C TYR A 49 22.04 -9.52 14.16
N LEU A 50 21.38 -10.49 14.79
CA LEU A 50 20.76 -10.34 16.10
C LEU A 50 21.36 -11.33 17.10
N PRO A 51 21.43 -10.98 18.39
CA PRO A 51 21.78 -11.94 19.43
C PRO A 51 20.83 -13.14 19.45
N GLN A 52 21.25 -14.26 20.04
CA GLN A 52 20.39 -15.46 20.17
C GLN A 52 19.12 -15.18 21.01
N THR A 53 19.16 -14.21 21.92
CA THR A 53 18.00 -13.74 22.71
C THR A 53 17.06 -12.82 21.91
N GLY A 54 17.38 -12.55 20.64
CA GLY A 54 16.66 -11.63 19.77
C GLY A 54 16.85 -10.18 20.19
N PHE A 55 15.76 -9.42 20.20
CA PHE A 55 15.76 -8.00 20.54
C PHE A 55 15.70 -7.70 22.05
N ASN A 56 15.68 -8.71 22.91
CA ASN A 56 15.56 -8.53 24.36
C ASN A 56 16.94 -8.34 25.00
N VAL A 57 17.34 -7.10 25.25
CA VAL A 57 18.63 -6.75 25.87
C VAL A 57 18.62 -6.85 27.39
N ASP A 58 17.45 -6.89 28.03
CA ASP A 58 17.32 -7.03 29.50
C ASP A 58 17.98 -8.30 30.06
N LYS A 59 18.29 -9.27 29.19
CA LYS A 59 18.94 -10.54 29.53
C LYS A 59 20.37 -10.66 29.00
N LEU A 60 20.92 -9.65 28.34
CA LEU A 60 22.29 -9.71 27.81
C LEU A 60 23.31 -9.31 28.88
N ASN A 61 24.27 -10.20 29.11
CA ASN A 61 25.48 -9.86 29.85
C ASN A 61 26.62 -9.47 28.89
N VAL A 62 27.70 -8.87 29.41
CA VAL A 62 28.86 -8.44 28.60
C VAL A 62 29.53 -9.62 27.89
N GLU A 63 29.59 -10.79 28.54
CA GLU A 63 30.09 -12.03 27.92
C GLU A 63 29.23 -12.49 26.74
N ASP A 64 27.93 -12.31 26.81
CA ASP A 64 27.02 -12.70 25.72
C ASP A 64 27.17 -11.77 24.51
N ILE A 65 27.40 -10.47 24.76
CA ILE A 65 27.73 -9.50 23.70
C ILE A 65 29.04 -9.90 23.02
N ASN A 66 30.08 -10.23 23.79
CA ASN A 66 31.37 -10.64 23.22
C ASN A 66 31.25 -11.91 22.38
N LYS A 67 30.54 -12.92 22.88
CA LYS A 67 30.27 -14.15 22.12
C LYS A 67 29.48 -13.88 20.84
N PHE A 68 28.46 -13.01 20.91
CA PHE A 68 27.70 -12.62 19.73
C PHE A 68 28.58 -11.96 18.68
N LEU A 69 29.45 -11.02 19.07
CA LEU A 69 30.39 -10.37 18.15
C LEU A 69 31.38 -11.37 17.53
N GLU A 70 31.90 -12.32 18.33
CA GLU A 70 32.75 -13.40 17.84
C GLU A 70 32.01 -14.32 16.84
N ASP A 71 30.76 -14.67 17.14
CA ASP A 71 29.93 -15.50 16.25
C ASP A 71 29.62 -14.80 14.93
N VAL A 72 29.44 -13.47 14.93
CA VAL A 72 29.31 -12.68 13.70
C VAL A 72 30.62 -12.68 12.91
N MET A 73 31.77 -12.49 13.56
CA MET A 73 33.08 -12.57 12.89
C MET A 73 33.37 -13.94 12.28
N MET A 74 32.90 -15.02 12.92
CA MET A 74 33.05 -16.39 12.44
C MET A 74 31.96 -16.81 11.43
N GLU A 75 31.08 -15.90 11.02
CA GLU A 75 29.93 -16.16 10.14
C GLU A 75 29.00 -17.29 10.66
N LYS A 76 28.99 -17.52 11.98
CA LYS A 76 28.14 -18.54 12.63
C LYS A 76 26.78 -18.00 13.05
N SER A 77 26.64 -16.69 13.09
CA SER A 77 25.39 -16.02 13.43
C SER A 77 24.39 -16.06 12.27
N LEU A 78 23.10 -16.16 12.58
CA LEU A 78 22.05 -16.15 11.57
C LEU A 78 21.94 -14.74 10.97
N SER A 79 22.16 -14.64 9.66
CA SER A 79 22.02 -13.39 8.91
C SER A 79 20.56 -13.14 8.53
N TYR A 80 20.14 -11.89 8.64
CA TYR A 80 18.83 -11.42 8.21
C TYR A 80 18.98 -10.25 7.23
N GLY A 81 18.04 -10.09 6.30
CA GLY A 81 18.06 -8.99 5.32
C GLY A 81 18.69 -9.35 3.98
N GLY A 82 19.54 -8.48 3.44
CA GLY A 82 20.18 -8.60 2.13
C GLY A 82 19.47 -7.86 0.98
N ASN A 83 20.04 -7.93 -0.23
CA ASN A 83 19.57 -7.19 -1.41
C ASN A 83 18.77 -8.05 -2.41
N GLY A 84 18.07 -9.08 -1.94
CA GLY A 84 17.25 -9.93 -2.79
C GLY A 84 15.95 -9.25 -3.23
N ILE A 85 15.40 -9.64 -4.40
CA ILE A 85 14.11 -9.13 -4.91
C ILE A 85 12.97 -9.33 -3.89
N GLY A 86 12.94 -10.48 -3.21
CA GLY A 86 11.95 -10.72 -2.15
C GLY A 86 12.08 -9.75 -0.98
N GLN A 87 13.30 -9.34 -0.63
CA GLN A 87 13.55 -8.36 0.42
C GLN A 87 13.11 -6.95 -0.03
N HIS A 88 13.29 -6.60 -1.30
CA HIS A 88 12.76 -5.35 -1.86
C HIS A 88 11.22 -5.28 -1.79
N ILE A 89 10.53 -6.38 -2.12
CA ILE A 89 9.07 -6.46 -2.00
C ILE A 89 8.65 -6.33 -0.53
N LYS A 90 9.33 -7.06 0.37
CA LYS A 90 9.08 -6.95 1.82
C LYS A 90 9.26 -5.52 2.31
N ARG A 91 10.31 -4.84 1.86
CA ARG A 91 10.58 -3.43 2.18
C ARG A 91 9.45 -2.53 1.71
N PHE A 92 9.00 -2.70 0.47
CA PHE A 92 7.90 -1.93 -0.09
C PHE A 92 6.62 -2.05 0.74
N PHE A 93 6.24 -3.28 1.14
CA PHE A 93 5.08 -3.48 2.02
C PHE A 93 5.27 -2.88 3.41
N TYR A 94 6.47 -3.02 3.99
CA TYR A 94 6.79 -2.38 5.27
C TYR A 94 6.63 -0.86 5.17
N ASP A 95 7.23 -0.23 4.17
CA ASP A 95 7.18 1.22 3.97
C ASP A 95 5.74 1.71 3.79
N ILE A 96 4.92 1.04 2.97
CA ILE A 96 3.50 1.38 2.82
C ILE A 96 2.76 1.26 4.15
N THR A 97 2.93 0.14 4.86
CA THR A 97 2.23 -0.10 6.12
C THR A 97 2.64 0.94 7.17
N MET A 98 3.92 1.33 7.18
CA MET A 98 4.46 2.36 8.07
C MET A 98 3.86 3.72 7.76
N VAL A 99 3.77 4.09 6.48
CA VAL A 99 3.13 5.34 6.04
C VAL A 99 1.65 5.35 6.44
N VAL A 100 0.92 4.28 6.15
CA VAL A 100 -0.49 4.14 6.56
C VAL A 100 -0.65 4.28 8.07
N TYR A 101 0.20 3.58 8.83
CA TYR A 101 0.18 3.63 10.30
C TYR A 101 0.50 5.04 10.82
N SER A 102 1.48 5.74 10.22
CA SER A 102 1.84 7.11 10.58
C SER A 102 0.66 8.05 10.39
N ILE A 103 0.03 8.01 9.21
CA ILE A 103 -1.11 8.88 8.89
C ILE A 103 -2.31 8.55 9.79
N TYR A 104 -2.57 7.27 10.03
CA TYR A 104 -3.65 6.83 10.91
C TYR A 104 -3.47 7.33 12.35
N ASN A 105 -2.22 7.29 12.86
CA ASN A 105 -1.90 7.75 14.20
C ASN A 105 -2.00 9.29 14.33
N GLU A 106 -1.69 10.03 13.28
CA GLU A 106 -1.87 11.48 13.24
C GLU A 106 -3.35 11.86 13.18
N SER A 107 -4.09 11.31 12.21
CA SER A 107 -5.55 11.41 12.19
C SER A 107 -6.18 10.42 11.21
N VAL A 108 -7.19 9.70 11.71
CA VAL A 108 -7.96 8.73 10.93
C VAL A 108 -8.69 9.39 9.75
N TRP A 109 -9.10 10.66 9.90
CA TRP A 109 -9.77 11.40 8.83
C TRP A 109 -8.84 11.69 7.63
N LEU A 110 -7.58 12.05 7.88
CA LEU A 110 -6.60 12.23 6.80
C LEU A 110 -6.31 10.92 6.10
N ALA A 111 -6.19 9.81 6.85
CA ALA A 111 -6.01 8.49 6.25
C ALA A 111 -7.19 8.13 5.32
N LEU A 112 -8.43 8.39 5.74
CA LEU A 112 -9.62 8.13 4.93
C LEU A 112 -9.64 8.98 3.66
N VAL A 113 -9.23 10.25 3.71
CA VAL A 113 -9.15 11.08 2.51
C VAL A 113 -8.05 10.60 1.56
N VAL A 114 -6.85 10.34 2.09
CA VAL A 114 -5.66 9.96 1.31
C VAL A 114 -5.86 8.61 0.61
N PHE A 115 -6.48 7.63 1.28
CA PHE A 115 -6.67 6.30 0.70
C PHE A 115 -8.08 6.07 0.15
N GLY A 116 -9.09 6.62 0.80
CA GLY A 116 -10.49 6.41 0.44
C GLY A 116 -10.89 7.15 -0.83
N VAL A 117 -10.45 8.39 -1.05
CA VAL A 117 -10.80 9.12 -2.28
C VAL A 117 -10.21 8.44 -3.52
N PRO A 118 -8.91 8.11 -3.59
CA PRO A 118 -8.38 7.36 -4.72
C PRO A 118 -9.04 5.99 -4.89
N SER A 119 -9.28 5.26 -3.79
CA SER A 119 -9.95 3.95 -3.83
C SER A 119 -11.37 4.05 -4.40
N LEU A 120 -12.14 5.06 -4.01
CA LEU A 120 -13.49 5.31 -4.51
C LEU A 120 -13.48 5.60 -6.02
N VAL A 121 -12.58 6.48 -6.47
CA VAL A 121 -12.44 6.82 -7.90
C VAL A 121 -12.09 5.57 -8.71
N ILE A 122 -11.14 4.77 -8.25
CA ILE A 122 -10.74 3.52 -8.92
C ILE A 122 -11.92 2.55 -8.96
N SER A 123 -12.65 2.38 -7.86
CA SER A 123 -13.83 1.51 -7.80
C SER A 123 -14.90 1.92 -8.80
N ILE A 124 -15.16 3.24 -8.94
CA ILE A 124 -16.15 3.76 -9.89
C ILE A 124 -15.68 3.49 -11.33
N ILE A 125 -14.39 3.69 -11.63
CA ILE A 125 -13.83 3.41 -12.96
C ILE A 125 -13.94 1.91 -13.28
N CYS A 126 -13.55 1.02 -12.35
CA CYS A 126 -13.67 -0.42 -12.54
C CYS A 126 -15.13 -0.85 -12.75
N TYR A 127 -16.05 -0.29 -11.97
CA TYR A 127 -17.49 -0.53 -12.15
C TYR A 127 -17.96 -0.07 -13.54
N ALA A 128 -17.59 1.14 -13.96
CA ALA A 128 -17.94 1.67 -15.27
C ALA A 128 -17.39 0.81 -16.41
N LEU A 129 -16.15 0.35 -16.31
CA LEU A 129 -15.53 -0.54 -17.31
C LEU A 129 -16.23 -1.91 -17.35
N CYS A 130 -16.55 -2.50 -16.19
CA CYS A 130 -17.26 -3.78 -16.12
C CYS A 130 -18.70 -3.68 -16.63
N CYS A 131 -19.39 -2.55 -16.41
CA CYS A 131 -20.76 -2.35 -16.86
C CYS A 131 -20.87 -1.80 -18.28
N MET A 132 -19.83 -1.16 -18.84
CA MET A 132 -19.84 -0.71 -20.23
C MET A 132 -19.73 -1.86 -21.24
N GLU A 133 -19.06 -2.97 -20.88
CA GLU A 133 -18.86 -4.10 -21.82
C GLU A 133 -20.10 -5.00 -21.95
N THR A 134 -21.08 -4.93 -21.03
CA THR A 134 -22.33 -5.72 -21.10
C THR A 134 -23.51 -4.96 -21.69
N VAL A 135 -23.45 -3.63 -21.76
CA VAL A 135 -24.57 -2.81 -22.25
C VAL A 135 -24.60 -2.77 -23.79
N ASP A 136 -23.50 -3.11 -24.47
CA ASP A 136 -23.46 -3.23 -25.93
C ASP A 136 -24.15 -4.50 -26.49
N GLU A 137 -24.74 -5.37 -25.65
CA GLU A 137 -25.64 -6.44 -26.14
C GLU A 137 -27.12 -6.19 -25.80
N GLU A 138 -27.44 -5.50 -24.70
CA GLU A 138 -28.84 -5.20 -24.34
C GLU A 138 -29.33 -3.82 -24.84
N LEU A 139 -28.43 -2.87 -25.12
CA LEU A 139 -28.81 -1.53 -25.58
C LEU A 139 -29.08 -1.48 -27.10
N TYR A 140 -28.59 -2.45 -27.89
CA TYR A 140 -28.99 -2.56 -29.30
C TYR A 140 -30.42 -3.10 -29.47
N ASP A 141 -30.96 -3.82 -28.48
CA ASP A 141 -32.34 -4.31 -28.51
C ASP A 141 -33.35 -3.27 -27.99
N GLU A 142 -32.93 -2.29 -27.16
CA GLU A 142 -33.83 -1.23 -26.66
C GLU A 142 -33.66 0.14 -27.37
N MET A 143 -32.54 0.42 -28.05
CA MET A 143 -32.37 1.66 -28.82
C MET A 143 -33.06 1.67 -30.19
N GLU A 144 -33.63 0.56 -30.66
CA GLU A 144 -34.50 0.59 -31.84
C GLU A 144 -35.89 1.20 -31.55
N GLN A 145 -36.20 1.60 -30.31
CA GLN A 145 -37.53 2.13 -29.97
C GLN A 145 -37.60 3.46 -29.22
N ASN A 146 -36.49 4.15 -28.94
CA ASN A 146 -36.55 5.49 -28.31
C ASN A 146 -35.45 6.46 -28.79
N GLU A 147 -35.58 6.92 -30.02
CA GLU A 147 -35.03 8.18 -30.52
C GLU A 147 -36.26 8.98 -31.02
N TYR A 148 -36.66 10.17 -30.57
CA TYR A 148 -35.94 11.37 -30.17
C TYR A 148 -36.82 12.19 -29.21
N THR A 149 -36.23 12.87 -28.23
CA THR A 149 -36.87 14.08 -27.68
C THR A 149 -36.50 15.27 -28.57
N THR A 150 -37.48 15.93 -29.15
CA THR A 150 -37.41 17.38 -29.42
C THR A 150 -38.79 17.97 -29.17
N ASP A 151 -38.82 18.91 -28.23
CA ASP A 151 -39.91 19.84 -27.92
C ASP A 151 -41.20 19.29 -27.29
N GLY A 152 -41.08 18.86 -26.03
CA GLY A 152 -41.84 19.49 -24.94
C GLY A 152 -43.38 19.47 -24.94
N VAL A 153 -44.06 18.56 -25.65
CA VAL A 153 -45.50 18.35 -25.47
C VAL A 153 -45.83 16.85 -25.58
N ILE A 154 -46.33 16.25 -24.50
CA ILE A 154 -46.92 14.92 -24.52
C ILE A 154 -48.35 15.07 -25.07
N VAL A 155 -48.66 14.41 -26.18
CA VAL A 155 -50.03 14.31 -26.66
C VAL A 155 -50.37 12.85 -26.94
N ASP A 156 -51.39 12.35 -26.24
CA ASP A 156 -51.98 11.02 -26.46
C ASP A 156 -52.53 10.87 -27.87
N GLU A 157 -52.14 9.76 -28.51
CA GLU A 157 -52.44 9.38 -29.89
C GLU A 157 -53.96 9.24 -30.16
N GLU A 158 -54.74 8.87 -29.13
CA GLU A 158 -56.20 8.71 -29.22
C GLU A 158 -56.97 10.01 -29.52
N LYS A 159 -56.34 11.18 -29.31
CA LYS A 159 -56.99 12.49 -29.51
C LYS A 159 -56.87 13.00 -30.95
N TYR A 160 -55.81 12.66 -31.68
CA TYR A 160 -55.57 13.17 -33.04
C TYR A 160 -56.50 12.55 -34.09
N GLU A 161 -56.79 11.25 -34.00
CA GLU A 161 -57.69 10.58 -34.94
C GLU A 161 -59.15 11.09 -34.86
N LYS A 162 -59.61 11.52 -33.67
CA LYS A 162 -60.95 12.09 -33.50
C LYS A 162 -61.10 13.50 -34.06
N LEU A 163 -60.01 14.24 -34.21
CA LEU A 163 -59.99 15.59 -34.78
C LEU A 163 -59.91 15.55 -36.31
N THR A 164 -59.10 14.66 -36.88
CA THR A 164 -58.94 14.55 -38.34
C THR A 164 -60.14 13.90 -39.04
N SER A 165 -60.92 13.06 -38.36
CA SER A 165 -62.13 12.46 -38.95
C SER A 165 -63.34 13.41 -39.01
N LYS A 166 -63.33 14.56 -38.31
CA LYS A 166 -64.54 15.41 -38.18
C LYS A 166 -64.52 16.72 -38.96
N ASP A 167 -63.37 17.18 -39.44
CA ASP A 167 -63.26 18.57 -39.92
C ASP A 167 -63.24 18.75 -41.45
N ASP A 168 -63.23 17.68 -42.27
CA ASP A 168 -63.29 17.79 -43.74
C ASP A 168 -64.71 17.66 -44.34
N VAL A 169 -65.75 17.94 -43.54
CA VAL A 169 -67.13 18.19 -44.03
C VAL A 169 -67.59 19.57 -43.58
N HIS A 170 -66.97 20.64 -44.09
CA HIS A 170 -67.65 21.89 -44.49
C HIS A 170 -66.65 23.00 -44.85
N LYS A 171 -66.30 23.12 -46.14
CA LYS A 171 -66.16 24.42 -46.80
C LYS A 171 -66.59 24.32 -48.26
N LYS A 172 -67.87 24.68 -48.47
CA LYS A 172 -68.56 24.91 -49.74
C LYS A 172 -68.49 26.42 -50.05
N SER A 173 -68.64 26.78 -51.33
CA SER A 173 -68.63 28.12 -51.98
C SER A 173 -67.22 28.63 -52.27
N GLU A 174 -66.79 28.79 -53.52
CA GLU A 174 -67.43 29.53 -54.62
C GLU A 174 -67.19 28.86 -56.00
#